data_AF-A0A2P5LPG9-F1
#
_entry.id   AF-A0A2P5LPG9-F1
#
_cell.length_a   1.000
_cell.length_b   1.000
_cell.length_c   1.000
_cell.angle_alpha   90.00
_cell.angle_beta   90.00
_cell.angle_gamma   90.00
#
_symmetry.space_group_name_H-M   'P 1'
#
loop_
_entity.id
_entity.type
_entity.pdbx_description
1 polymer ?
#
loop_
_entity_poly.entity_id
_entity_poly.type
_entity_poly.pdbx_seq_one_letter_code
_entity_poly.pdbx_strand_id
1 'polypeptide(L)'
;MNDAQGFLTAEELANPPAHILREEAAIEPDPAPTIATKETQIIAIYGKGGIGKSFTLANLSYMMAQQGKKVLLIGCDPKSDTTSLLFGGRACPTIIETSTKKKLAGDQVAIGDVCFKRDGVFAMELGGPEVGRGCGGRGIIHGFELLEKLGFHEWGFDYVLLDFLGDVVCGGFGLPIARDMCQKVIVVGSNDLQSLYVANNVCSAVEYFHKLGGNVGVGGLVINKDDGTGEAQAFAKAAGIPILASIPADDDIRRKSANYEIIGRPEGRWGALFAELAANVAGAKPHRPAPLTQDDLLGLFSGESVGRDVVLEPATLQDMCGGTLTQKPSLEVVYEAI
;
A
#
# COMPACT_ATOMS: atom_id res chain seq x y z
N MET A 1 -26.86 -13.72 47.08
CA MET A 1 -26.32 -14.08 45.75
C MET A 1 -26.36 -12.80 44.95
N ASN A 2 -25.24 -12.07 44.94
CA ASN A 2 -25.13 -10.76 44.28
C ASN A 2 -24.50 -10.98 42.90
N ASP A 3 -25.25 -10.66 41.85
CA ASP A 3 -24.74 -10.51 40.49
C ASP A 3 -24.01 -9.16 40.38
N ALA A 4 -22.69 -9.22 40.23
CA ALA A 4 -21.86 -8.08 39.86
C ALA A 4 -21.60 -8.14 38.35
N GLN A 5 -22.47 -7.51 37.56
CA GLN A 5 -22.09 -7.06 36.21
C GLN A 5 -21.15 -5.86 36.40
N GLY A 6 -19.84 -6.13 36.36
CA GLY A 6 -18.81 -5.12 36.46
C GLY A 6 -18.85 -4.18 35.26
N PHE A 7 -19.21 -2.92 35.49
CA PHE A 7 -18.92 -1.84 34.55
C PHE A 7 -17.44 -1.48 34.64
N LEU A 8 -16.77 -1.37 33.49
CA LEU A 8 -15.37 -0.94 33.39
C LEU A 8 -15.20 0.48 33.94
N THR A 9 -14.14 0.69 34.70
CA THR A 9 -13.77 2.00 35.24
C THR A 9 -13.19 2.90 34.15
N ALA A 10 -13.19 4.22 34.38
CA ALA A 10 -12.66 5.21 33.43
C ALA A 10 -11.15 5.00 33.12
N GLU A 11 -10.42 4.35 34.01
CA GLU A 11 -9.00 4.01 33.87
C GLU A 11 -8.79 2.77 32.98
N GLU A 12 -9.70 1.79 33.06
CA GLU A 12 -9.71 0.60 32.19
C GLU A 12 -10.16 0.91 30.75
N LEU A 13 -10.97 1.96 30.56
CA LEU A 13 -11.31 2.48 29.23
C LEU A 13 -10.15 3.22 28.56
N ALA A 14 -9.24 3.81 29.35
CA ALA A 14 -8.06 4.50 28.84
C ALA A 14 -6.91 3.53 28.49
N ASN A 15 -6.89 2.34 29.10
CA ASN A 15 -5.89 1.31 28.89
C ASN A 15 -6.55 -0.09 28.94
N PRO A 16 -7.23 -0.51 27.86
CA PRO A 16 -7.98 -1.76 27.86
C PRO A 16 -7.03 -2.95 28.08
N PRO A 17 -7.34 -3.85 29.03
CA PRO A 17 -6.51 -5.02 29.29
C PRO A 17 -6.42 -5.91 28.04
N ALA A 18 -5.23 -6.49 27.82
CA ALA A 18 -4.88 -7.17 26.57
C ALA A 18 -5.81 -8.33 26.14
N HIS A 19 -6.66 -8.85 27.04
CA HIS A 19 -7.66 -9.86 26.70
C HIS A 19 -8.84 -9.26 25.93
N ILE A 20 -9.28 -8.04 26.25
CA ILE A 20 -10.39 -7.35 25.57
C ILE A 20 -9.98 -7.01 24.13
N LEU A 21 -8.75 -6.52 23.94
CA LEU A 21 -8.20 -6.26 22.61
C LEU A 21 -8.01 -7.53 21.77
N ARG A 22 -7.84 -8.70 22.41
CA ARG A 22 -7.77 -10.00 21.74
C ARG A 22 -9.16 -10.51 21.36
N GLU A 23 -10.16 -10.25 22.19
CA GLU A 23 -11.56 -10.61 21.92
C GLU A 23 -12.14 -9.74 20.81
N GLU A 24 -11.91 -8.43 20.80
CA GLU A 24 -12.29 -7.56 19.68
C GLU A 24 -11.62 -7.97 18.36
N ALA A 25 -10.34 -8.36 18.40
CA ALA A 25 -9.60 -8.81 17.23
C ALA A 25 -10.04 -10.19 16.69
N ALA A 26 -10.82 -10.95 17.46
CA ALA A 26 -11.35 -12.25 17.06
C ALA A 26 -12.73 -12.17 16.40
N ILE A 27 -13.36 -10.99 16.37
CA ILE A 27 -14.66 -10.78 15.73
C ILE A 27 -14.44 -10.65 14.22
N GLU A 28 -15.00 -11.58 13.45
CA GLU A 28 -15.03 -11.46 12.00
C GLU A 28 -15.93 -10.29 11.57
N PRO A 29 -15.48 -9.42 10.65
CA PRO A 29 -16.29 -8.30 10.18
C PRO A 29 -17.50 -8.81 9.38
N ASP A 30 -18.61 -8.08 9.51
CA ASP A 30 -19.85 -8.38 8.78
C ASP A 30 -19.63 -8.39 7.26
N PRO A 31 -20.34 -9.28 6.53
CA PRO A 31 -20.25 -9.33 5.07
C PRO A 31 -20.75 -8.02 4.44
N ALA A 32 -20.00 -7.52 3.46
CA ALA A 32 -20.31 -6.25 2.80
C ALA A 32 -21.69 -6.28 2.10
N PRO A 33 -22.53 -5.24 2.28
CA PRO A 33 -23.82 -5.15 1.61
C PRO A 33 -23.66 -4.95 0.10
N THR A 34 -24.40 -5.74 -0.68
CA THR A 34 -24.39 -5.73 -2.15
C THR A 34 -25.60 -4.96 -2.70
N ILE A 35 -25.40 -3.69 -3.05
CA ILE A 35 -26.33 -2.93 -3.90
C ILE A 35 -25.52 -2.36 -5.07
N ALA A 36 -25.79 -2.86 -6.27
CA ALA A 36 -25.11 -2.48 -7.50
C ALA A 36 -25.43 -1.04 -7.90
N THR A 37 -24.66 -0.10 -7.36
CA THR A 37 -24.37 1.18 -8.01
C THR A 37 -23.34 0.93 -9.12
N LYS A 38 -23.25 1.85 -10.09
CA LYS A 38 -22.21 1.89 -11.16
C LYS A 38 -20.91 1.26 -10.64
N GLU A 39 -20.43 0.15 -11.25
CA GLU A 39 -19.30 -0.62 -10.70
C GLU A 39 -18.06 0.29 -10.55
N THR A 40 -17.84 0.74 -9.31
CA THR A 40 -16.70 1.59 -8.95
C THR A 40 -15.44 0.76 -9.11
N GLN A 41 -14.46 1.25 -9.88
CA GLN A 41 -13.15 0.59 -9.96
C GLN A 41 -12.28 1.06 -8.80
N ILE A 42 -12.12 0.22 -7.79
CA ILE A 42 -11.17 0.39 -6.69
C ILE A 42 -9.83 -0.23 -7.11
N ILE A 43 -8.80 0.60 -7.12
CA ILE A 43 -7.47 0.26 -7.61
C ILE A 43 -6.46 0.58 -6.50
N ALA A 44 -5.71 -0.42 -6.07
CA ALA A 44 -4.63 -0.21 -5.12
C ALA A 44 -3.31 0.00 -5.86
N ILE A 45 -2.55 1.02 -5.47
CA ILE A 45 -1.27 1.37 -6.06
C ILE A 45 -0.18 1.09 -5.03
N TYR A 46 0.80 0.27 -5.41
CA TYR A 46 1.94 -0.08 -4.57
C TYR A 46 3.27 0.29 -5.24
N GLY A 47 4.34 0.25 -4.46
CA GLY A 47 5.69 0.58 -4.91
C GLY A 47 6.56 1.06 -3.77
N LYS A 48 7.87 1.05 -4.00
CA LYS A 48 8.89 1.44 -3.02
C LYS A 48 8.70 2.88 -2.53
N GLY A 49 9.06 3.16 -1.28
CA GLY A 49 9.12 4.51 -0.73
C GLY A 49 9.98 5.43 -1.61
N GLY A 50 9.47 6.63 -1.93
CA GLY A 50 10.20 7.62 -2.75
C GLY A 50 10.29 7.32 -4.25
N ILE A 51 9.65 6.26 -4.75
CA ILE A 51 9.60 5.95 -6.19
C ILE A 51 8.77 6.96 -6.99
N GLY A 52 7.87 7.68 -6.33
CA GLY A 52 6.96 8.65 -6.95
C GLY A 52 5.54 8.12 -7.17
N LYS A 53 5.05 7.24 -6.30
CA LYS A 53 3.64 6.79 -6.29
C LYS A 53 2.68 7.97 -6.21
N SER A 54 2.75 8.76 -5.15
CA SER A 54 1.85 9.89 -4.92
C SER A 54 1.91 10.93 -6.04
N PHE A 55 3.09 11.14 -6.63
CA PHE A 55 3.24 11.95 -7.84
C PHE A 55 2.45 11.37 -9.02
N THR A 56 2.60 10.07 -9.29
CA THR A 56 1.87 9.36 -10.34
C THR A 56 0.35 9.42 -10.10
N LEU A 57 -0.11 9.12 -8.88
CA LEU A 57 -1.54 9.13 -8.54
C LEU A 57 -2.16 10.52 -8.60
N ALA A 58 -1.49 11.56 -8.12
CA ALA A 58 -2.02 12.92 -8.14
C ALA A 58 -2.21 13.42 -9.58
N ASN A 59 -1.25 13.15 -10.47
CA ASN A 59 -1.38 13.51 -11.89
C ASN A 59 -2.39 12.62 -12.64
N LEU A 60 -2.44 11.32 -12.32
CA LEU A 60 -3.41 10.38 -12.89
C LEU A 60 -4.84 10.74 -12.50
N SER A 61 -5.10 10.93 -11.20
CA SER A 61 -6.42 11.33 -10.69
C SER A 61 -6.86 12.68 -11.26
N TYR A 62 -5.95 13.64 -11.35
CA TYR A 62 -6.20 14.93 -11.99
C TYR A 62 -6.64 14.76 -13.44
N MET A 63 -5.88 14.02 -14.25
CA MET A 63 -6.20 13.77 -15.65
C MET A 63 -7.54 13.04 -15.82
N MET A 64 -7.79 11.98 -15.04
CA MET A 64 -9.07 11.28 -15.05
C MET A 64 -10.24 12.21 -14.72
N ALA A 65 -10.08 13.11 -13.75
CA ALA A 65 -11.08 14.13 -13.43
C ALA A 65 -11.30 15.13 -14.57
N GLN A 66 -10.23 15.57 -15.25
CA GLN A 66 -10.35 16.43 -16.44
C GLN A 66 -11.03 15.71 -17.61
N GLN A 67 -10.97 14.38 -17.65
CA GLN A 67 -11.72 13.54 -18.61
C GLN A 67 -13.17 13.25 -18.15
N GLY A 68 -13.66 13.96 -17.12
CA GLY A 68 -15.04 13.89 -16.64
C GLY A 68 -15.33 12.70 -15.74
N LYS A 69 -14.31 11.99 -15.24
CA LYS A 69 -14.50 10.88 -14.29
C LYS A 69 -14.62 11.43 -12.87
N LYS A 70 -15.50 10.84 -12.07
CA LYS A 70 -15.57 11.09 -10.63
C LYS A 70 -14.53 10.21 -9.94
N VAL A 71 -13.46 10.83 -9.42
CA VAL A 71 -12.30 10.11 -8.86
C VAL A 71 -12.11 10.43 -7.39
N LEU A 72 -11.87 9.40 -6.58
CA LEU A 72 -11.43 9.52 -5.19
C LEU A 72 -9.97 9.04 -5.07
N LEU A 73 -9.11 9.86 -4.50
CA LEU A 73 -7.73 9.53 -4.15
C LEU A 73 -7.62 9.37 -2.62
N ILE A 74 -7.21 8.21 -2.14
CA ILE A 74 -6.99 7.97 -0.71
C ILE A 74 -5.52 7.66 -0.47
N GLY A 75 -4.85 8.45 0.36
CA GLY A 75 -3.53 8.12 0.87
C GLY A 75 -3.63 7.07 1.98
N CYS A 76 -3.01 5.91 1.77
CA CYS A 76 -2.96 4.79 2.71
C CYS A 76 -1.51 4.52 3.18
N ASP A 77 -0.68 5.55 3.16
CA ASP A 77 0.69 5.54 3.69
C ASP A 77 0.70 6.30 5.03
N PRO A 78 1.28 5.73 6.11
CA PRO A 78 1.43 6.44 7.38
C PRO A 78 2.13 7.80 7.25
N LYS A 79 2.93 8.01 6.20
CA LYS A 79 3.55 9.31 5.86
C LYS A 79 2.53 10.42 5.60
N SER A 80 1.31 10.09 5.19
CA SER A 80 0.15 11.00 5.07
C SER A 80 0.37 12.24 4.18
N ASP A 81 1.14 12.12 3.10
CA ASP A 81 1.44 13.23 2.17
C ASP A 81 0.99 12.99 0.72
N THR A 82 0.24 11.91 0.46
CA THR A 82 -0.22 11.52 -0.89
C THR A 82 -0.96 12.66 -1.58
N THR A 83 -1.89 13.27 -0.85
CA THR A 83 -2.78 14.33 -1.30
C THR A 83 -2.11 15.70 -1.29
N SER A 84 -0.95 15.85 -0.64
CA SER A 84 -0.27 17.15 -0.56
C SER A 84 0.11 17.68 -1.94
N LEU A 85 0.52 16.80 -2.86
CA LEU A 85 0.77 17.21 -4.25
C LEU A 85 -0.49 17.70 -4.94
N LEU A 86 -1.60 16.98 -4.75
CA LEU A 86 -2.89 17.40 -5.27
C LEU A 86 -3.28 18.77 -4.71
N PHE A 87 -3.01 19.12 -3.44
CA PHE A 87 -3.38 20.40 -2.83
C PHE A 87 -2.26 21.45 -2.78
N GLY A 88 -1.21 21.32 -3.60
CA GLY A 88 -0.16 22.34 -3.73
C GLY A 88 0.64 22.53 -2.44
N GLY A 89 0.97 21.43 -1.76
CA GLY A 89 1.75 21.39 -0.53
C GLY A 89 0.94 21.48 0.77
N ARG A 90 -0.40 21.53 0.69
CA ARG A 90 -1.25 21.51 1.89
C ARG A 90 -1.61 20.07 2.27
N ALA A 91 -1.36 19.71 3.53
CA ALA A 91 -1.77 18.42 4.06
C ALA A 91 -3.28 18.40 4.37
N CYS A 92 -3.96 17.34 3.97
CA CYS A 92 -5.32 17.07 4.41
C CYS A 92 -5.34 16.59 5.87
N PRO A 93 -6.32 17.00 6.69
CA PRO A 93 -6.64 16.31 7.93
C PRO A 93 -6.82 14.81 7.71
N THR A 94 -6.20 13.98 8.55
CA THR A 94 -6.28 12.53 8.41
C THR A 94 -7.56 11.97 9.05
N ILE A 95 -8.09 10.88 8.51
CA ILE A 95 -9.30 10.24 9.00
C ILE A 95 -9.13 9.77 10.45
N ILE A 96 -8.03 9.08 10.75
CA ILE A 96 -7.79 8.54 12.10
C ILE A 96 -7.69 9.67 13.13
N GLU A 97 -6.86 10.69 12.88
CA GLU A 97 -6.66 11.78 13.82
C GLU A 97 -7.94 12.61 14.01
N THR A 98 -8.67 12.89 12.92
CA THR A 98 -9.91 13.65 12.96
C THR A 98 -11.00 12.88 13.71
N SER A 99 -11.12 11.57 13.47
CA SER A 99 -12.04 10.70 14.18
C SER A 99 -11.74 10.65 15.69
N THR A 100 -10.47 10.52 16.07
CA THR A 100 -10.06 10.59 17.48
C THR A 100 -10.45 11.92 18.13
N LYS A 101 -10.16 13.05 17.47
CA LYS A 101 -10.50 14.38 17.98
C LYS A 101 -12.01 14.58 18.16
N LYS A 102 -12.82 14.17 17.18
CA LYS A 102 -14.28 14.27 17.23
C LYS A 102 -14.87 13.38 18.33
N LYS A 103 -14.39 12.14 18.44
CA LYS A 103 -14.81 11.21 19.49
C LYS A 103 -14.55 11.77 20.89
N LEU A 104 -13.38 12.38 21.11
CA LEU A 104 -13.04 13.04 22.37
C LEU A 104 -13.92 14.26 22.68
N ALA A 105 -14.40 14.96 21.65
CA ALA A 105 -15.34 16.07 21.77
C ALA A 105 -16.81 15.62 21.94
N GLY A 106 -17.10 14.32 21.82
CA GLY A 106 -18.47 13.78 21.85
C GLY A 106 -19.22 13.90 20.51
N ASP A 107 -18.52 14.24 19.42
CA ASP A 107 -19.09 14.41 18.08
C ASP A 107 -18.81 13.19 17.18
N GLN A 108 -19.65 13.02 16.15
CA GLN A 108 -19.40 12.06 15.07
C GLN A 108 -18.58 12.72 13.95
N VAL A 109 -17.71 11.93 13.30
CA VAL A 109 -16.98 12.37 12.10
C VAL A 109 -17.94 12.43 10.91
N ALA A 110 -17.88 13.52 10.14
CA ALA A 110 -18.64 13.69 8.90
C ALA A 110 -17.69 13.67 7.69
N ILE A 111 -18.22 13.38 6.50
CA ILE A 111 -17.45 13.36 5.24
C ILE A 111 -16.68 14.67 5.02
N GLY A 112 -17.30 15.81 5.31
CA GLY A 112 -16.68 17.13 5.13
C GLY A 112 -15.50 17.42 6.06
N ASP A 113 -15.33 16.61 7.13
CA ASP A 113 -14.18 16.75 8.02
C ASP A 113 -12.90 16.09 7.44
N VAL A 114 -13.06 15.14 6.52
CA VAL A 114 -11.97 14.26 6.06
C VAL A 114 -11.82 14.15 4.53
N CYS A 115 -12.82 14.58 3.76
CA CYS A 115 -12.83 14.58 2.31
C CYS A 115 -12.74 15.98 1.75
N PHE A 116 -11.70 16.24 0.95
CA PHE A 116 -11.47 17.54 0.32
C PHE A 116 -11.47 17.38 -1.20
N LYS A 117 -11.70 18.48 -1.92
CA LYS A 117 -11.76 18.47 -3.39
C LYS A 117 -10.92 19.57 -4.00
N ARG A 118 -10.28 19.27 -5.12
CA ARG A 118 -9.59 20.25 -5.97
C ARG A 118 -9.72 19.82 -7.42
N ASP A 119 -10.11 20.76 -8.28
CA ASP A 119 -10.13 20.59 -9.74
C ASP A 119 -10.87 19.31 -10.21
N GLY A 120 -11.91 18.90 -9.49
CA GLY A 120 -12.72 17.71 -9.79
C GLY A 120 -12.26 16.41 -9.12
N VAL A 121 -11.09 16.36 -8.50
CA VAL A 121 -10.60 15.22 -7.73
C VAL A 121 -11.07 15.32 -6.28
N PHE A 122 -11.60 14.23 -5.73
CA PHE A 122 -11.88 14.08 -4.30
C PHE A 122 -10.71 13.36 -3.64
N ALA A 123 -10.36 13.75 -2.42
CA ALA A 123 -9.17 13.27 -1.78
C ALA A 123 -9.32 13.16 -0.26
N MET A 124 -8.74 12.10 0.29
CA MET A 124 -8.71 11.78 1.71
C MET A 124 -7.31 11.27 2.08
N GLU A 125 -6.92 11.47 3.34
CA GLU A 125 -5.75 10.81 3.93
C GLU A 125 -6.23 9.92 5.07
N LEU A 126 -5.87 8.64 5.03
CA LEU A 126 -6.25 7.73 6.10
C LEU A 126 -5.58 8.12 7.42
N GLY A 127 -4.30 8.49 7.33
CA GLY A 127 -3.43 8.68 8.48
C GLY A 127 -2.82 7.38 8.97
N GLY A 128 -1.93 7.51 9.94
CA GLY A 128 -1.29 6.40 10.62
C GLY A 128 -1.12 6.71 12.11
N PRO A 129 -0.59 5.74 12.88
CA PRO A 129 -0.22 6.01 14.26
C PRO A 129 0.92 7.05 14.33
N GLU A 130 1.09 7.68 15.49
CA GLU A 130 2.21 8.61 15.73
C GLU A 130 3.56 7.95 15.40
N VAL A 131 4.50 8.74 14.87
CA VAL A 131 5.86 8.25 14.55
C VAL A 131 6.49 7.63 15.80
N GLY A 132 6.98 6.40 15.65
CA GLY A 132 7.58 5.63 16.76
C GLY A 132 6.57 4.95 17.69
N ARG A 133 5.26 5.02 17.39
CA ARG A 133 4.20 4.38 18.17
C ARG A 133 3.22 3.60 17.27
N GLY A 134 2.52 2.65 17.88
CA GLY A 134 1.47 1.88 17.21
C GLY A 134 1.95 0.95 16.10
N CYS A 135 1.02 0.48 15.27
CA CYS A 135 1.28 -0.39 14.13
C CYS A 135 0.57 0.20 12.90
N GLY A 136 1.33 0.54 11.85
CA GLY A 136 0.78 1.11 10.62
C GLY A 136 -0.34 0.26 10.04
N GLY A 137 -0.15 -1.07 9.96
CA GLY A 137 -1.17 -1.99 9.45
C GLY A 137 -2.48 -1.98 10.24
N ARG A 138 -2.44 -1.86 11.58
CA ARG A 138 -3.67 -1.71 12.38
C ARG A 138 -4.34 -0.37 12.14
N GLY A 139 -3.55 0.69 11.96
CA GLY A 139 -4.07 2.00 11.55
C GLY A 139 -4.82 1.91 10.22
N ILE A 140 -4.27 1.19 9.23
CA ILE A 140 -4.93 0.98 7.95
C ILE A 140 -6.29 0.28 8.13
N ILE A 141 -6.32 -0.85 8.83
CA ILE A 141 -7.56 -1.61 9.07
C ILE A 141 -8.61 -0.71 9.73
N HIS A 142 -8.24 -0.02 10.80
CA HIS A 142 -9.14 0.87 11.52
C HIS A 142 -9.65 2.04 10.65
N GLY A 143 -8.78 2.62 9.83
CA GLY A 143 -9.17 3.69 8.91
C GLY A 143 -10.19 3.23 7.86
N PHE A 144 -10.04 2.02 7.32
CA PHE A 144 -11.02 1.46 6.38
C PHE A 144 -12.34 1.11 7.06
N GLU A 145 -12.35 0.60 8.28
CA GLU A 145 -13.58 0.40 9.05
C GLU A 145 -14.34 1.73 9.29
N LEU A 146 -13.62 2.83 9.51
CA LEU A 146 -14.23 4.16 9.60
C LEU A 146 -14.79 4.63 8.25
N LEU A 147 -14.08 4.37 7.14
CA LEU A 147 -14.57 4.68 5.80
C LEU A 147 -15.85 3.88 5.46
N GLU A 148 -15.89 2.60 5.80
CA GLU A 148 -17.07 1.73 5.63
C GLU A 148 -18.28 2.29 6.39
N LYS A 149 -18.09 2.70 7.66
CA LYS A 149 -19.14 3.36 8.46
C LYS A 149 -19.62 4.69 7.87
N LEU A 150 -18.78 5.37 7.10
CA LEU A 150 -19.12 6.60 6.38
C LEU A 150 -19.79 6.34 5.02
N GLY A 151 -20.01 5.07 4.66
CA GLY A 151 -20.69 4.68 3.42
C GLY A 151 -19.76 4.58 2.20
N PHE A 152 -18.49 4.20 2.39
CA PHE A 152 -17.47 4.12 1.32
C PHE A 152 -17.98 3.47 0.00
N HIS A 153 -18.78 2.41 0.09
CA HIS A 153 -19.32 1.69 -1.07
C HIS A 153 -20.53 2.36 -1.75
N GLU A 154 -21.09 3.41 -1.16
CA GLU A 154 -22.32 4.07 -1.62
C GLU A 154 -22.04 5.39 -2.37
N TRP A 155 -20.80 5.88 -2.38
CA TRP A 155 -20.48 7.22 -2.89
C TRP A 155 -20.49 7.33 -4.43
N GLY A 156 -20.57 6.20 -5.15
CA GLY A 156 -20.73 6.14 -6.61
C GLY A 156 -19.61 6.85 -7.37
N PHE A 157 -18.35 6.56 -7.04
CA PHE A 157 -17.18 7.02 -7.79
C PHE A 157 -17.00 6.18 -9.07
N ASP A 158 -16.42 6.75 -10.12
CA ASP A 158 -15.98 5.93 -11.26
C ASP A 158 -14.70 5.18 -10.91
N TYR A 159 -13.79 5.85 -10.19
CA TYR A 159 -12.51 5.30 -9.73
C TYR A 159 -12.19 5.68 -8.29
N VAL A 160 -11.70 4.72 -7.51
CA VAL A 160 -11.06 4.96 -6.22
C VAL A 160 -9.61 4.49 -6.32
N LEU A 161 -8.66 5.39 -6.13
CA LEU A 161 -7.23 5.11 -6.17
C LEU A 161 -6.67 5.13 -4.75
N LEU A 162 -6.09 4.01 -4.32
CA LEU A 162 -5.55 3.84 -2.98
C LEU A 162 -4.00 3.82 -3.04
N ASP A 163 -3.33 4.81 -2.46
CA ASP A 163 -1.85 4.87 -2.40
C ASP A 163 -1.33 4.08 -1.20
N PHE A 164 -0.88 2.84 -1.43
CA PHE A 164 -0.36 1.97 -0.39
C PHE A 164 1.17 1.93 -0.37
N LEU A 165 1.71 1.81 0.84
CA LEU A 165 3.13 1.53 1.04
C LEU A 165 3.48 0.13 0.49
N GLY A 166 4.47 0.05 -0.41
CA GLY A 166 4.89 -1.21 -1.03
C GLY A 166 6.06 -1.92 -0.34
N ASP A 167 6.88 -1.21 0.44
CA ASP A 167 8.07 -1.78 1.08
C ASP A 167 7.74 -2.95 2.02
N VAL A 168 6.56 -2.91 2.63
CA VAL A 168 6.01 -3.97 3.47
C VAL A 168 4.58 -4.29 3.02
N VAL A 169 4.35 -5.53 2.59
CA VAL A 169 3.01 -6.01 2.19
C VAL A 169 2.49 -6.99 3.24
N CYS A 170 2.52 -6.57 4.51
CA CYS A 170 2.11 -7.39 5.64
C CYS A 170 0.74 -6.96 6.18
N GLY A 171 0.00 -7.91 6.78
CA GLY A 171 -1.23 -7.65 7.53
C GLY A 171 -2.14 -6.59 6.91
N GLY A 172 -2.20 -5.40 7.52
CA GLY A 172 -3.02 -4.29 7.07
C GLY A 172 -2.58 -3.60 5.76
N PHE A 173 -1.29 -3.61 5.41
CA PHE A 173 -0.86 -3.10 4.11
C PHE A 173 -1.20 -4.05 2.96
N GLY A 174 -1.46 -5.33 3.25
CA GLY A 174 -2.00 -6.29 2.30
C GLY A 174 -3.54 -6.33 2.25
N LEU A 175 -4.23 -5.53 3.08
CA LEU A 175 -5.68 -5.57 3.25
C LEU A 175 -6.47 -5.48 1.94
N PRO A 176 -6.16 -4.57 0.99
CA PRO A 176 -6.93 -4.48 -0.26
C PRO A 176 -6.87 -5.73 -1.13
N ILE A 177 -5.76 -6.47 -1.05
CA ILE A 177 -5.54 -7.72 -1.77
C ILE A 177 -6.19 -8.86 -0.99
N ALA A 178 -5.97 -8.91 0.31
CA ALA A 178 -6.40 -10.01 1.18
C ALA A 178 -7.94 -10.11 1.33
N ARG A 179 -8.65 -8.98 1.22
CA ARG A 179 -10.12 -8.91 1.37
C ARG A 179 -10.86 -8.60 0.08
N ASP A 180 -10.22 -8.74 -1.09
CA ASP A 180 -10.82 -8.42 -2.41
C ASP A 180 -11.47 -7.01 -2.46
N MET A 181 -10.93 -6.05 -1.71
CA MET A 181 -11.47 -4.67 -1.68
C MET A 181 -11.16 -3.89 -2.95
N CYS A 182 -10.13 -4.30 -3.69
CA CYS A 182 -9.75 -3.72 -4.97
C CYS A 182 -9.87 -4.77 -6.08
N GLN A 183 -10.19 -4.34 -7.29
CA GLN A 183 -10.27 -5.27 -8.43
C GLN A 183 -8.88 -5.57 -9.01
N LYS A 184 -7.96 -4.61 -8.91
CA LYS A 184 -6.60 -4.73 -9.44
C LYS A 184 -5.60 -3.89 -8.67
N VAL A 185 -4.36 -4.36 -8.70
CA VAL A 185 -3.19 -3.68 -8.17
C VAL A 185 -2.38 -3.08 -9.31
N ILE A 186 -1.97 -1.82 -9.17
CA ILE A 186 -0.96 -1.21 -10.04
C ILE A 186 0.32 -1.08 -9.25
N VAL A 187 1.44 -1.43 -9.87
CA VAL A 187 2.75 -1.26 -9.27
C VAL A 187 3.44 -0.07 -9.91
N VAL A 188 4.05 0.80 -9.12
CA VAL A 188 4.95 1.84 -9.59
C VAL A 188 6.37 1.41 -9.29
N GLY A 189 7.19 1.30 -10.33
CA GLY A 189 8.59 0.91 -10.21
C GLY A 189 9.52 1.74 -11.08
N SER A 190 10.83 1.60 -10.91
CA SER A 190 11.89 2.14 -11.77
C SER A 190 12.79 0.99 -12.22
N ASN A 191 13.85 1.31 -12.96
CA ASN A 191 14.88 0.34 -13.33
C ASN A 191 15.83 -0.03 -12.16
N ASP A 192 15.64 0.46 -10.93
CA ASP A 192 16.49 0.08 -9.79
C ASP A 192 16.08 -1.24 -9.13
N LEU A 193 17.07 -2.07 -8.76
CA LEU A 193 16.85 -3.40 -8.17
C LEU A 193 15.91 -3.38 -6.96
N GLN A 194 16.07 -2.40 -6.07
CA GLN A 194 15.24 -2.32 -4.86
C GLN A 194 13.78 -1.99 -5.20
N SER A 195 13.55 -1.18 -6.23
CA SER A 195 12.21 -0.92 -6.74
C SER A 195 11.58 -2.19 -7.33
N LEU A 196 12.32 -2.96 -8.12
CA LEU A 196 11.82 -4.20 -8.72
C LEU A 196 11.65 -5.32 -7.69
N TYR A 197 12.47 -5.34 -6.63
CA TYR A 197 12.29 -6.23 -5.48
C TYR A 197 10.95 -5.98 -4.79
N VAL A 198 10.62 -4.70 -4.53
CA VAL A 198 9.31 -4.33 -3.97
C VAL A 198 8.18 -4.70 -4.94
N ALA A 199 8.34 -4.44 -6.24
CA ALA A 199 7.36 -4.84 -7.25
C ALA A 199 7.11 -6.36 -7.25
N ASN A 200 8.17 -7.15 -7.12
CA ASN A 200 8.10 -8.61 -7.05
C ASN A 200 7.44 -9.11 -5.76
N ASN A 201 7.64 -8.42 -4.63
CA ASN A 201 6.96 -8.74 -3.37
C ASN A 201 5.45 -8.49 -3.47
N VAL A 202 5.02 -7.42 -4.14
CA VAL A 202 3.60 -7.16 -4.40
C VAL A 202 3.03 -8.25 -5.31
N CYS A 203 3.74 -8.65 -6.36
CA CYS A 203 3.34 -9.77 -7.21
C CYS A 203 3.22 -11.07 -6.40
N SER A 204 4.17 -11.34 -5.50
CA SER A 204 4.15 -12.48 -4.60
C SER A 204 2.94 -12.47 -3.67
N ALA A 205 2.57 -11.31 -3.13
CA ALA A 205 1.39 -11.15 -2.28
C ALA A 205 0.10 -11.43 -3.06
N VAL A 206 -0.04 -10.89 -4.27
CA VAL A 206 -1.19 -11.16 -5.15
C VAL A 206 -1.29 -12.65 -5.46
N GLU A 207 -0.19 -13.29 -5.87
CA GLU A 207 -0.17 -14.73 -6.16
C GLU A 207 -0.51 -15.58 -4.93
N TYR A 208 -0.01 -15.18 -3.75
CA TYR A 208 -0.32 -15.85 -2.49
C TYR A 208 -1.83 -15.82 -2.18
N PHE A 209 -2.45 -14.64 -2.19
CA PHE A 209 -3.88 -14.53 -1.89
C PHE A 209 -4.77 -15.13 -2.97
N HIS A 210 -4.32 -15.12 -4.22
CA HIS A 210 -5.02 -15.82 -5.30
C HIS A 210 -5.04 -17.34 -5.08
N LYS A 211 -3.94 -17.94 -4.59
CA LYS A 211 -3.93 -19.37 -4.18
C LYS A 211 -4.90 -19.68 -3.03
N LEU A 212 -5.23 -18.68 -2.21
CA LEU A 212 -6.23 -18.78 -1.14
C LEU A 212 -7.66 -18.50 -1.61
N GLY A 213 -7.87 -18.26 -2.92
CA GLY A 213 -9.19 -18.03 -3.51
C GLY A 213 -9.56 -16.56 -3.78
N GLY A 214 -8.63 -15.62 -3.56
CA GLY A 214 -8.83 -14.21 -3.89
C GLY A 214 -8.85 -13.93 -5.40
N ASN A 215 -9.49 -12.82 -5.79
CA ASN A 215 -9.75 -12.47 -7.20
C ASN A 215 -8.90 -11.28 -7.68
N VAL A 216 -8.24 -10.58 -6.77
CA VAL A 216 -7.32 -9.47 -7.10
C VAL A 216 -6.20 -9.95 -8.02
N GLY A 217 -5.91 -9.17 -9.07
CA GLY A 217 -4.75 -9.37 -9.93
C GLY A 217 -3.92 -8.10 -10.10
N VAL A 218 -2.75 -8.21 -10.71
CA VAL A 218 -1.92 -7.06 -11.08
C VAL A 218 -2.41 -6.50 -12.42
N GLY A 219 -2.83 -5.24 -12.43
CA GLY A 219 -3.26 -4.52 -13.63
C GLY A 219 -2.10 -4.10 -14.52
N GLY A 220 -0.92 -3.85 -13.94
CA GLY A 220 0.30 -3.56 -14.69
C GLY A 220 1.33 -2.74 -13.89
N LEU A 221 2.45 -2.45 -14.56
CA LEU A 221 3.57 -1.66 -14.05
C LEU A 221 3.55 -0.26 -14.66
N VAL A 222 3.62 0.77 -13.84
CA VAL A 222 4.01 2.13 -14.26
C VAL A 222 5.49 2.28 -13.98
N ILE A 223 6.28 2.49 -15.03
CA ILE A 223 7.71 2.75 -14.90
C ILE A 223 7.85 4.25 -14.66
N ASN A 224 8.39 4.64 -13.52
CA ASN A 224 8.67 6.03 -13.17
C ASN A 224 10.16 6.26 -13.06
N LYS A 225 10.59 7.48 -13.42
CA LYS A 225 12.01 7.84 -13.57
C LYS A 225 12.72 6.86 -14.52
N ASP A 226 12.08 6.56 -15.64
CA ASP A 226 12.64 5.68 -16.66
C ASP A 226 13.90 6.32 -17.26
N ASP A 227 15.05 5.73 -17.00
CA ASP A 227 16.38 6.12 -17.52
C ASP A 227 16.77 5.32 -18.78
N GLY A 228 15.89 4.42 -19.25
CA GLY A 228 16.05 3.69 -20.51
C GLY A 228 16.96 2.47 -20.44
N THR A 229 17.38 2.02 -19.26
CA THR A 229 18.26 0.84 -19.09
C THR A 229 17.52 -0.48 -19.34
N GLY A 230 16.21 -0.54 -19.10
CA GLY A 230 15.33 -1.62 -19.59
C GLY A 230 14.97 -2.71 -18.57
N GLU A 231 15.48 -2.65 -17.34
CA GLU A 231 15.28 -3.68 -16.33
C GLU A 231 13.82 -3.77 -15.87
N ALA A 232 13.11 -2.65 -15.77
CA ALA A 232 11.69 -2.65 -15.41
C ALA A 232 10.83 -3.30 -16.51
N GLN A 233 11.19 -3.09 -17.78
CA GLN A 233 10.56 -3.74 -18.93
C GLN A 233 10.84 -5.25 -18.94
N ALA A 234 12.09 -5.64 -18.66
CA ALA A 234 12.47 -7.04 -18.53
C ALA A 234 11.72 -7.73 -17.37
N PHE A 235 11.59 -7.06 -16.23
CA PHE A 235 10.80 -7.52 -15.09
C PHE A 235 9.33 -7.68 -15.45
N ALA A 236 8.69 -6.67 -16.07
CA ALA A 236 7.29 -6.73 -16.44
C ALA A 236 7.00 -7.92 -17.37
N LYS A 237 7.88 -8.16 -18.34
CA LYS A 237 7.82 -9.32 -19.24
C LYS A 237 7.97 -10.64 -18.48
N ALA A 238 8.96 -10.76 -17.61
CA ALA A 238 9.21 -11.98 -16.82
C ALA A 238 8.07 -12.28 -15.84
N ALA A 239 7.52 -11.25 -15.20
CA ALA A 239 6.40 -11.35 -14.28
C ALA A 239 5.04 -11.53 -14.97
N GLY A 240 4.98 -11.42 -16.30
CA GLY A 240 3.75 -11.59 -17.08
C GLY A 240 2.73 -10.47 -16.90
N ILE A 241 3.18 -9.24 -16.60
CA ILE A 241 2.32 -8.07 -16.38
C ILE A 241 2.56 -6.99 -17.44
N PRO A 242 1.53 -6.25 -17.87
CA PRO A 242 1.69 -5.21 -18.88
C PRO A 242 2.35 -3.95 -18.29
N ILE A 243 2.99 -3.15 -19.14
CA ILE A 243 3.42 -1.78 -18.80
C ILE A 243 2.29 -0.83 -19.13
N LEU A 244 1.90 0.02 -18.18
CA LEU A 244 0.81 0.98 -18.33
C LEU A 244 1.29 2.34 -18.83
N ALA A 245 2.50 2.75 -18.44
CA ALA A 245 3.19 3.92 -18.98
C ALA A 245 4.66 3.92 -18.52
N SER A 246 5.50 4.67 -19.23
CA SER A 246 6.85 5.05 -18.81
C SER A 246 6.92 6.57 -18.63
N ILE A 247 7.08 7.02 -17.39
CA ILE A 247 7.36 8.41 -17.03
C ILE A 247 8.89 8.58 -17.04
N PRO A 248 9.45 9.45 -17.91
CA PRO A 248 10.89 9.55 -18.09
C PRO A 248 11.58 10.15 -16.86
N ALA A 249 12.84 9.78 -16.65
CA ALA A 249 13.75 10.52 -15.78
C ALA A 249 14.03 11.91 -16.39
N ASP A 250 13.23 12.91 -16.02
CA ASP A 250 13.30 14.28 -16.54
C ASP A 250 13.44 15.29 -15.38
N ASP A 251 14.38 16.23 -15.53
CA ASP A 251 14.71 17.21 -14.49
C ASP A 251 13.59 18.25 -14.26
N ASP A 252 12.81 18.59 -15.29
CA ASP A 252 11.63 19.45 -15.17
C ASP A 252 10.55 18.73 -14.36
N ILE A 253 10.29 17.45 -14.66
CA ILE A 253 9.38 16.61 -13.87
C ILE A 253 9.80 16.59 -12.40
N ARG A 254 11.09 16.32 -12.13
CA ARG A 254 11.63 16.26 -10.77
C ARG A 254 11.45 17.58 -10.01
N ARG A 255 11.76 18.71 -10.64
CA ARG A 255 11.61 20.05 -10.03
C ARG A 255 10.14 20.38 -9.75
N LYS A 256 9.26 20.12 -10.72
CA LYS A 256 7.81 20.36 -10.57
C LYS A 256 7.18 19.48 -9.50
N SER A 257 7.57 18.21 -9.44
CA SER A 257 7.17 17.30 -8.36
C SER A 257 7.58 17.82 -6.99
N ALA A 258 8.81 18.35 -6.85
CA ALA A 258 9.30 18.91 -5.59
C ALA A 258 8.54 20.18 -5.16
N ASN A 259 7.96 20.90 -6.13
CA ASN A 259 7.15 22.10 -5.91
C ASN A 259 5.64 21.79 -5.78
N TYR A 260 5.25 20.51 -5.68
CA TYR A 260 3.86 20.08 -5.62
C TYR A 260 3.01 20.55 -6.83
N GLU A 261 3.62 20.59 -8.01
CA GLU A 261 2.96 21.00 -9.24
C GLU A 261 2.33 19.79 -9.97
N ILE A 262 1.08 19.96 -10.38
CA ILE A 262 0.39 19.03 -11.28
C ILE A 262 0.86 19.29 -12.71
N ILE A 263 1.50 18.29 -13.31
CA ILE A 263 2.02 18.31 -14.68
C ILE A 263 1.14 17.58 -15.68
N GLY A 264 0.24 16.70 -15.20
CA GLY A 264 -0.72 15.93 -15.98
C GLY A 264 -1.94 16.74 -16.42
N ARG A 265 -1.75 18.03 -16.71
CA ARG A 265 -2.80 18.89 -17.28
C ARG A 265 -3.01 18.55 -18.76
N PRO A 266 -4.26 18.48 -19.27
CA PRO A 266 -4.52 18.12 -20.67
C PRO A 266 -3.73 18.93 -21.71
N GLU A 267 -3.57 20.23 -21.45
CA GLU A 267 -2.86 21.19 -22.31
C GLU A 267 -1.33 21.23 -22.06
N GLY A 268 -0.84 20.55 -21.03
CA GLY A 268 0.57 20.58 -20.64
C GLY A 268 1.44 19.64 -21.48
N ARG A 269 2.77 19.85 -21.43
CA ARG A 269 3.79 19.00 -22.10
C ARG A 269 3.58 17.51 -21.83
N TRP A 270 3.15 17.16 -20.63
CA TRP A 270 2.97 15.77 -20.18
C TRP A 270 1.51 15.31 -20.18
N GLY A 271 0.59 16.13 -20.67
CA GLY A 271 -0.85 15.83 -20.70
C GLY A 271 -1.15 14.55 -21.46
N ALA A 272 -0.58 14.37 -22.65
CA ALA A 272 -0.76 13.17 -23.46
C ALA A 272 -0.32 11.89 -22.73
N LEU A 273 0.81 11.93 -22.03
CA LEU A 273 1.33 10.80 -21.24
C LEU A 273 0.33 10.39 -20.15
N PHE A 274 -0.17 11.34 -19.37
CA PHE A 274 -1.12 11.03 -18.31
C PHE A 274 -2.51 10.67 -18.86
N ALA A 275 -2.90 11.17 -20.03
CA ALA A 275 -4.13 10.76 -20.69
C ALA A 275 -4.06 9.31 -21.17
N GLU A 276 -2.92 8.89 -21.71
CA GLU A 276 -2.64 7.49 -22.06
C GLU A 276 -2.60 6.60 -20.83
N LEU A 277 -1.90 7.03 -19.77
CA LEU A 277 -1.89 6.30 -18.50
C LEU A 277 -3.32 6.15 -17.95
N ALA A 278 -4.14 7.19 -17.98
CA ALA A 278 -5.54 7.12 -17.54
C ALA A 278 -6.35 6.09 -18.34
N ALA A 279 -6.19 6.07 -19.67
CA ALA A 279 -6.85 5.10 -20.53
C ALA A 279 -6.37 3.65 -20.25
N ASN A 280 -5.06 3.45 -20.10
CA ASN A 280 -4.46 2.16 -19.82
C ASN A 280 -4.88 1.64 -18.44
N VAL A 281 -4.90 2.50 -17.41
CA VAL A 281 -5.40 2.15 -16.08
C VAL A 281 -6.88 1.79 -16.13
N ALA A 282 -7.71 2.56 -16.83
CA ALA A 282 -9.14 2.29 -16.97
C ALA A 282 -9.42 0.94 -17.65
N GLY A 283 -8.66 0.61 -18.69
CA GLY A 283 -8.81 -0.62 -19.47
C GLY A 283 -8.06 -1.85 -18.94
N ALA A 284 -7.12 -1.67 -18.00
CA ALA A 284 -6.30 -2.75 -17.47
C ALA A 284 -7.16 -3.82 -16.79
N LYS A 285 -6.94 -5.08 -17.17
CA LYS A 285 -7.56 -6.26 -16.54
C LYS A 285 -6.67 -6.77 -15.41
N PRO A 286 -7.21 -7.44 -14.39
CA PRO A 286 -6.39 -8.11 -13.39
C PRO A 286 -5.66 -9.29 -14.04
N HIS A 287 -4.33 -9.29 -13.98
CA HIS A 287 -3.47 -10.41 -14.39
C HIS A 287 -2.99 -11.17 -13.17
N ARG A 288 -2.92 -12.49 -13.27
CA ARG A 288 -2.21 -13.31 -12.28
C ARG A 288 -0.71 -13.20 -12.58
N PRO A 289 0.10 -12.56 -11.71
CA PRO A 289 1.51 -12.39 -11.97
C PRO A 289 2.27 -13.72 -11.80
N ALA A 290 3.46 -13.81 -12.39
CA ALA A 290 4.44 -14.87 -12.13
C ALA A 290 5.62 -14.28 -11.34
N PRO A 291 5.59 -14.28 -10.00
CA PRO A 291 6.67 -13.70 -9.21
C PRO A 291 8.00 -14.41 -9.47
N LEU A 292 9.07 -13.63 -9.62
CA LEU A 292 10.42 -14.13 -9.86
C LEU A 292 11.04 -14.64 -8.56
N THR A 293 11.92 -15.63 -8.66
CA THR A 293 12.82 -15.97 -7.54
C THR A 293 13.83 -14.83 -7.32
N GLN A 294 14.53 -14.84 -6.19
CA GLN A 294 15.58 -13.86 -5.92
C GLN A 294 16.69 -13.90 -6.99
N ASP A 295 17.10 -15.10 -7.41
CA ASP A 295 18.14 -15.28 -8.42
C ASP A 295 17.69 -14.81 -9.80
N ASP A 296 16.45 -15.12 -10.20
CA ASP A 296 15.89 -14.65 -11.48
C ASP A 296 15.80 -13.13 -11.52
N LEU A 297 15.38 -12.50 -10.41
CA LEU A 297 15.30 -11.05 -10.31
C LEU A 297 16.69 -10.41 -10.39
N LEU A 298 17.68 -10.96 -9.67
CA LEU A 298 19.08 -10.51 -9.76
C LEU A 298 19.64 -10.74 -11.17
N GLY A 299 19.21 -11.80 -11.85
CA GLY A 299 19.56 -12.11 -13.23
C GLY A 299 19.14 -11.06 -14.25
N LEU A 300 18.20 -10.16 -13.90
CA LEU A 300 17.84 -9.01 -14.73
C LEU A 300 18.92 -7.92 -14.77
N PHE A 301 19.85 -7.94 -13.81
CA PHE A 301 20.90 -6.94 -13.65
C PHE A 301 22.28 -7.53 -13.97
N SER A 302 23.20 -6.72 -14.51
CA SER A 302 24.59 -7.14 -14.70
C SER A 302 25.25 -7.54 -13.37
N GLY A 303 25.89 -8.70 -13.34
CA GLY A 303 26.55 -9.26 -12.16
C GLY A 303 28.08 -9.13 -12.16
N GLU A 304 28.68 -8.64 -13.25
CA GLU A 304 30.12 -8.77 -13.51
C GLU A 304 31.01 -8.05 -12.48
N SER A 305 30.50 -7.01 -11.81
CA SER A 305 31.31 -6.17 -10.92
C SER A 305 31.22 -6.50 -9.42
N VAL A 306 30.32 -7.41 -9.00
CA VAL A 306 29.98 -7.59 -7.57
C VAL A 306 30.32 -8.96 -6.99
N GLY A 307 30.90 -9.88 -7.79
CA GLY A 307 31.33 -11.20 -7.30
C GLY A 307 30.20 -11.98 -6.63
N ARG A 308 29.11 -12.28 -7.37
CA ARG A 308 27.87 -12.90 -6.86
C ARG A 308 28.05 -14.28 -6.20
N ASP A 309 29.23 -14.88 -6.29
CA ASP A 309 29.55 -16.22 -5.78
C ASP A 309 30.06 -16.21 -4.32
N VAL A 310 29.60 -15.26 -3.50
CA VAL A 310 29.93 -15.25 -2.06
C VAL A 310 29.23 -16.42 -1.39
N VAL A 311 30.02 -17.38 -0.89
CA VAL A 311 29.52 -18.50 -0.10
C VAL A 311 29.15 -18.00 1.30
N LEU A 312 27.90 -18.18 1.70
CA LEU A 312 27.45 -17.85 3.06
C LEU A 312 28.05 -18.86 4.05
N GLU A 313 29.00 -18.41 4.86
CA GLU A 313 29.55 -19.18 5.97
C GLU A 313 28.70 -18.91 7.23
N PRO A 314 27.99 -19.93 7.79
CA PRO A 314 27.19 -19.72 8.99
C PRO A 314 28.06 -19.35 10.18
N ALA A 315 27.76 -18.22 10.81
CA ALA A 315 28.44 -17.82 12.04
C ALA A 315 28.13 -18.82 13.18
N THR A 316 29.16 -19.21 13.92
CA THR A 316 29.01 -20.02 15.11
C THR A 316 28.70 -19.14 16.32
N LEU A 317 28.16 -19.73 17.39
CA LEU A 317 27.95 -19.00 18.65
C LEU A 317 29.28 -18.46 19.23
N GLN A 318 30.40 -19.11 18.92
CA GLN A 318 31.72 -18.63 19.30
C GLN A 318 32.10 -17.35 18.53
N ASP A 319 31.82 -17.28 17.22
CA ASP A 319 32.06 -16.09 16.41
C ASP A 319 31.25 -14.89 16.92
N MET A 320 30.02 -15.15 17.40
CA MET A 320 29.12 -14.11 17.91
C MET A 320 29.46 -13.62 19.32
N CYS A 321 29.98 -14.50 20.19
CA CYS A 321 30.16 -14.22 21.62
C CYS A 321 31.62 -14.04 22.07
N GLY A 322 32.60 -14.25 21.19
CA GLY A 322 34.01 -13.97 21.46
C GLY A 322 34.66 -14.77 22.59
N GLY A 323 34.07 -15.92 22.97
CA GLY A 323 34.51 -16.72 24.12
C GLY A 323 34.54 -18.22 23.83
N THR A 324 35.35 -18.96 24.59
CA THR A 324 35.41 -20.43 24.53
C THR A 324 34.06 -20.99 24.96
N LEU A 325 33.36 -21.66 24.05
CA LEU A 325 32.15 -22.41 24.41
C LEU A 325 32.55 -23.59 25.28
N THR A 326 32.30 -23.49 26.58
CA THR A 326 32.32 -24.66 27.45
C THR A 326 31.15 -25.55 27.02
N GLN A 327 31.42 -26.64 26.31
CA GLN A 327 30.40 -27.67 26.05
C GLN A 327 29.88 -28.15 27.41
N LYS A 328 28.68 -27.69 27.79
CA LYS A 328 27.96 -28.29 28.90
C LYS A 328 27.37 -29.59 28.37
N PRO A 329 27.72 -30.76 28.95
CA PRO A 329 27.10 -32.01 28.54
C PRO A 329 25.59 -31.89 28.68
N SER A 330 24.85 -32.28 27.64
CA SER A 330 23.40 -32.37 27.69
C SER A 330 23.01 -33.34 28.79
N LEU A 331 22.10 -32.92 29.67
CA LEU A 331 21.46 -33.79 30.67
C LEU A 331 20.22 -34.48 30.11
N GLU A 332 20.02 -34.46 28.78
CA GLU A 332 18.93 -35.18 28.15
C GLU A 332 19.06 -36.67 28.44
N VAL A 333 18.07 -37.18 29.19
CA VAL A 333 17.89 -38.61 29.41
C VAL A 333 17.47 -39.19 28.06
N VAL A 334 18.41 -39.84 27.39
CA VAL A 334 18.09 -40.68 26.23
C VAL A 334 17.34 -41.89 26.76
N TYR A 335 16.02 -41.92 26.56
CA TYR A 335 15.26 -43.14 26.78
C TYR A 335 15.67 -44.14 25.70
N GLU A 336 16.43 -45.17 26.08
CA GLU A 336 16.61 -46.34 25.23
C GLU A 336 15.22 -46.95 24.99
N ALA A 337 14.81 -47.03 23.73
CA ALA A 337 13.60 -47.74 23.34
C ALA A 337 13.80 -49.22 23.69
N ILE A 338 13.01 -49.72 24.64
CA ILE A 338 12.87 -51.14 24.96
C ILE A 338 12.15 -51.84 23.81
#